data_AF-A0A3D4RWF4-F1
#
_entry.id   AF-A0A3D4RWF4-F1
#
_cell.length_a   1.000
_cell.length_b   1.000
_cell.length_c   1.000
_cell.angle_alpha   90.00
_cell.angle_beta   90.00
_cell.angle_gamma   90.00
#
_symmetry.space_group_name_H-M   'P 1'
#
loop_
_entity.id
_entity.type
_entity.pdbx_description
1 polymer ?
#
loop_
_entity_poly.entity_id
_entity_poly.type
_entity_poly.pdbx_seq_one_letter_code
_entity_poly.pdbx_strand_id
1 'polypeptide(L)'
;LVTLVDLGMNAWMHDLHKVLGLFIPLIVTNCAILGRAESFASRNRVFPAVFDGLMMGLGFTLVLVAIGTMREVVGSGTLFANASMLLGDGMGFLELTLIPDYRGFLLAILPPGGFIALGVLLASKRLLDRRLATWRGGAKAEGQAVVAGNA
;
A
#
# COMPACT_ATOMS: atom_id res chain seq x y z
N LEU A 1 -18.41 14.16 2.22
CA LEU A 1 -18.17 12.79 2.74
C LEU A 1 -17.14 12.79 3.87
N VAL A 2 -15.92 13.29 3.64
CA VAL A 2 -14.88 13.29 4.70
C VAL A 2 -15.28 14.07 5.96
N THR A 3 -15.95 15.21 5.83
CA THR A 3 -16.51 15.96 6.98
C THR A 3 -17.55 15.16 7.78
N LEU A 4 -18.36 14.31 7.12
CA LEU A 4 -19.33 13.46 7.83
C LEU A 4 -18.62 12.35 8.60
N VAL A 5 -17.53 11.80 8.04
CA VAL A 5 -16.67 10.81 8.72
C VAL A 5 -15.96 11.45 9.90
N ASP A 6 -15.45 12.67 9.74
CA ASP A 6 -14.79 13.45 10.78
C ASP A 6 -15.70 13.69 12.00
N LEU A 7 -16.93 14.19 11.76
CA LEU A 7 -17.93 14.36 12.81
C LEU A 7 -18.39 13.02 13.42
N GLY A 8 -18.50 11.97 12.61
CA GLY A 8 -18.84 10.63 13.08
C GLY A 8 -17.78 10.04 14.01
N MET A 9 -16.50 10.22 13.67
CA MET A 9 -15.37 9.81 14.52
C MET A 9 -15.33 10.62 15.82
N ASN A 10 -15.60 11.93 15.76
CA ASN A 10 -15.66 12.74 16.97
C ASN A 10 -16.80 12.31 17.92
N ALA A 11 -17.90 11.80 17.37
CA ALA A 11 -19.06 11.34 18.15
C ALA A 11 -18.88 9.95 18.79
N TRP A 12 -18.22 9.00 18.12
CA TRP A 12 -18.12 7.61 18.58
C TRP A 12 -16.71 7.17 19.02
N MET A 13 -15.64 7.84 18.55
CA MET A 13 -14.24 7.44 18.75
C MET A 13 -13.33 8.67 18.94
N HIS A 14 -13.59 9.42 20.01
CA HIS A 14 -12.97 10.72 20.25
C HIS A 14 -11.44 10.67 20.41
N ASP A 15 -10.88 9.64 21.06
CA ASP A 15 -9.42 9.51 21.20
C ASP A 15 -8.72 9.23 19.87
N LEU A 16 -9.36 8.48 18.98
CA LEU A 16 -8.81 8.23 17.64
C LEU A 16 -8.91 9.48 16.74
N HIS A 17 -9.98 10.26 16.88
CA HIS A 17 -10.15 11.54 16.18
C HIS A 17 -9.02 12.54 16.52
N LYS A 18 -8.55 12.60 17.77
CA LYS A 18 -7.41 13.47 18.15
C LYS A 18 -6.11 13.13 17.42
N VAL A 19 -5.85 11.84 17.20
CA VAL A 19 -4.63 11.38 16.52
C VAL A 19 -4.77 11.47 14.99
N LEU A 20 -5.95 11.11 14.46
CA LEU A 20 -6.21 11.12 13.01
C LEU A 20 -6.58 12.48 12.44
N GLY A 21 -6.88 13.49 13.27
CA GLY A 21 -7.37 14.81 12.84
C GLY A 21 -6.47 15.49 11.80
N LEU A 22 -5.15 15.32 11.91
CA LEU A 22 -4.21 15.87 10.91
C LEU A 22 -4.20 15.09 9.59
N PHE A 23 -4.57 13.80 9.60
CA PHE A 23 -4.59 12.95 8.41
C PHE A 23 -5.87 13.11 7.60
N ILE A 24 -6.97 13.57 8.21
CA ILE A 24 -8.26 13.76 7.55
C ILE A 24 -8.18 14.77 6.37
N PRO A 25 -7.57 15.96 6.51
CA PRO A 25 -7.30 16.87 5.38
C PRO A 25 -6.37 16.28 4.31
N LEU A 26 -5.38 15.46 4.71
CA LEU A 26 -4.44 14.79 3.80
C LEU A 26 -5.12 13.69 2.97
N ILE A 27 -6.18 13.08 3.49
CA ILE A 27 -6.99 12.10 2.74
C ILE A 27 -7.82 12.82 1.66
N VAL A 28 -8.42 13.97 1.96
CA VAL A 28 -9.23 14.74 0.99
C VAL A 28 -8.38 15.25 -0.17
N THR A 29 -7.17 15.71 0.13
CA THR A 29 -6.24 16.28 -0.86
C THR A 29 -5.37 15.22 -1.54
N ASN A 30 -5.65 13.93 -1.33
CA ASN A 30 -4.92 12.86 -1.98
C ASN A 30 -5.21 12.85 -3.49
N CYS A 31 -4.19 13.21 -4.28
CA CYS A 31 -4.30 13.33 -5.74
C CYS A 31 -4.68 12.02 -6.43
N ALA A 32 -4.28 10.86 -5.88
CA ALA A 32 -4.62 9.58 -6.47
C ALA A 32 -6.12 9.31 -6.35
N ILE A 33 -6.70 9.55 -5.18
CA ILE A 33 -8.15 9.37 -4.93
C ILE A 33 -8.96 10.33 -5.81
N LEU A 34 -8.59 11.63 -5.83
CA LEU A 34 -9.26 12.63 -6.66
C LEU A 34 -9.18 12.29 -8.15
N GLY A 35 -8.00 11.95 -8.66
CA GLY A 35 -7.82 11.62 -10.09
C GLY A 35 -8.61 10.39 -10.53
N ARG A 36 -8.83 9.41 -9.65
CA ARG A 36 -9.62 8.21 -9.96
C ARG A 36 -11.12 8.42 -9.80
N ALA A 37 -11.53 9.25 -8.85
CA ALA A 37 -12.91 9.72 -8.78
C ALA A 37 -13.30 10.50 -10.04
N GLU A 38 -12.41 11.38 -10.54
CA GLU A 38 -12.65 12.16 -11.74
C GLU A 38 -12.61 11.31 -13.01
N SER A 39 -11.65 10.39 -13.16
CA SER A 39 -11.49 9.60 -14.40
C SER A 39 -12.45 8.42 -14.52
N PHE A 40 -12.85 7.79 -13.42
CA PHE A 40 -13.68 6.57 -13.44
C PHE A 40 -15.07 6.77 -12.84
N ALA A 41 -15.16 7.31 -11.61
CA ALA A 41 -16.45 7.41 -10.93
C ALA A 41 -17.39 8.44 -11.58
N SER A 42 -16.87 9.49 -12.20
CA SER A 42 -17.69 10.53 -12.86
C SER A 42 -18.41 10.06 -14.14
N ARG A 43 -17.91 9.01 -14.80
CA ARG A 43 -18.40 8.54 -16.11
C ARG A 43 -19.05 7.16 -16.08
N ASN A 44 -19.09 6.49 -14.92
CA ASN A 44 -19.53 5.11 -14.81
C ASN A 44 -20.69 4.95 -13.81
N ARG A 45 -21.41 3.82 -13.88
CA ARG A 45 -22.50 3.52 -12.94
C ARG A 45 -21.97 3.31 -11.51
N VAL A 46 -22.83 3.52 -10.51
CA VAL A 46 -22.46 3.47 -9.08
C VAL A 46 -21.82 2.14 -8.68
N PHE A 47 -22.38 1.01 -9.11
CA PHE A 47 -21.87 -0.32 -8.72
C PHE A 47 -20.41 -0.59 -9.17
N PRO A 48 -20.05 -0.42 -10.46
CA PRO A 48 -18.65 -0.56 -10.86
C PRO A 48 -17.73 0.51 -10.26
N ALA A 49 -18.23 1.73 -10.00
CA ALA A 49 -17.45 2.78 -9.33
C ALA A 49 -17.10 2.43 -7.87
N VAL A 50 -18.01 1.78 -7.14
CA VAL A 50 -17.75 1.30 -5.77
C VAL A 50 -16.69 0.21 -5.77
N PHE A 51 -16.77 -0.74 -6.71
CA PHE A 51 -15.75 -1.79 -6.84
C PHE A 51 -14.38 -1.23 -7.19
N ASP A 52 -14.31 -0.23 -8.08
CA ASP A 52 -13.08 0.48 -8.43
C ASP A 52 -12.44 1.17 -7.21
N GLY A 53 -13.26 1.89 -6.43
CA GLY A 53 -12.82 2.55 -5.20
C GLY A 53 -12.30 1.56 -4.16
N LEU A 54 -12.98 0.41 -3.99
CA LEU A 54 -12.55 -0.64 -3.06
C LEU A 54 -11.20 -1.24 -3.47
N MET A 55 -11.04 -1.60 -4.74
CA MET A 55 -9.80 -2.19 -5.25
C MET A 55 -8.64 -1.19 -5.22
N MET A 56 -8.93 0.08 -5.48
CA MET A 56 -7.94 1.14 -5.36
C MET A 56 -7.50 1.35 -3.91
N GLY A 57 -8.44 1.37 -2.95
CA GLY A 57 -8.13 1.46 -1.53
C GLY A 57 -7.27 0.28 -1.06
N LEU A 58 -7.66 -0.95 -1.40
CA LEU A 58 -6.89 -2.16 -1.07
C LEU A 58 -5.49 -2.13 -1.65
N GLY A 59 -5.35 -1.75 -2.93
CA GLY A 59 -4.05 -1.62 -3.57
C GLY A 59 -3.15 -0.57 -2.90
N PHE A 60 -3.73 0.57 -2.52
CA PHE A 60 -3.00 1.62 -1.80
C PHE A 60 -2.53 1.15 -0.43
N THR A 61 -3.40 0.47 0.34
CA THR A 61 -3.04 -0.13 1.63
C THR A 61 -1.92 -1.16 1.48
N LEU A 62 -1.99 -2.06 0.49
CA LEU A 62 -0.94 -3.06 0.25
C LEU A 62 0.41 -2.42 -0.06
N VAL A 63 0.43 -1.35 -0.87
CA VAL A 63 1.66 -0.61 -1.17
C VAL A 63 2.22 0.06 0.07
N LEU A 64 1.38 0.70 0.89
CA LEU A 64 1.81 1.34 2.14
C LEU A 64 2.34 0.32 3.16
N VAL A 65 1.72 -0.85 3.27
CA VAL A 65 2.20 -1.94 4.12
C VAL A 65 3.55 -2.46 3.62
N ALA A 66 3.72 -2.66 2.32
CA ALA A 66 5.00 -3.09 1.74
C ALA A 66 6.11 -2.05 1.99
N ILE A 67 5.82 -0.76 1.83
CA ILE A 67 6.79 0.31 2.11
C ILE A 67 7.08 0.41 3.61
N GLY A 68 6.06 0.28 4.45
CA GLY A 68 6.17 0.28 5.91
C GLY A 68 7.07 -0.85 6.42
N THR A 69 6.81 -2.08 5.97
CA THR A 69 7.62 -3.26 6.31
C THR A 69 9.06 -3.12 5.84
N MET A 70 9.31 -2.66 4.61
CA MET A 70 10.68 -2.38 4.14
C MET A 70 11.38 -1.34 5.01
N ARG A 71 10.69 -0.27 5.38
CA ARG A 71 11.26 0.80 6.22
C ARG A 71 11.55 0.34 7.64
N GLU A 72 10.73 -0.54 8.19
CA GLU A 72 10.91 -1.10 9.52
C GLU A 72 12.09 -2.07 9.55
N VAL A 73 12.16 -2.99 8.58
CA VAL A 73 13.28 -3.93 8.43
C VAL A 73 14.62 -3.19 8.25
N VAL A 74 14.66 -2.13 7.44
CA VAL A 74 15.89 -1.35 7.20
C VAL A 74 16.20 -0.38 8.35
N GLY A 75 15.19 0.16 9.01
CA GLY A 75 15.33 1.17 10.05
C GLY A 75 15.67 0.60 11.43
N SER A 76 14.94 -0.42 11.87
CA SER A 76 15.05 -1.01 13.22
C SER A 76 15.47 -2.48 13.24
N GLY A 77 15.51 -3.17 12.09
CA GLY A 77 15.85 -4.60 12.03
C GLY A 77 14.77 -5.51 12.64
N THR A 78 13.54 -4.99 12.74
CA THR A 78 12.38 -5.67 13.34
C THR A 78 11.21 -5.68 12.35
N LEU A 79 10.29 -6.61 12.54
CA LEU A 79 9.02 -6.69 11.83
C LEU A 79 7.90 -6.59 12.87
N PHE A 80 7.04 -5.56 12.76
CA PHE A 80 5.98 -5.24 13.71
C PHE A 80 6.44 -4.98 15.17
N ALA A 81 7.50 -4.19 15.36
CA ALA A 81 7.93 -3.73 16.67
C ALA A 81 6.81 -3.01 17.42
N ASN A 82 6.64 -3.32 18.71
CA ASN A 82 5.59 -2.76 19.58
C ASN A 82 4.14 -2.98 19.11
N ALA A 83 3.85 -4.04 18.32
CA ALA A 83 2.48 -4.39 17.94
C ALA A 83 1.54 -4.60 19.15
N SER A 84 2.10 -5.04 20.29
CA SER A 84 1.39 -5.17 21.57
C SER A 84 0.82 -3.85 22.10
N MET A 85 1.50 -2.72 21.89
CA MET A 85 1.02 -1.39 22.32
C MET A 85 -0.09 -0.84 21.41
N LEU A 86 -0.17 -1.30 20.16
CA LEU A 86 -1.08 -0.76 19.14
C LEU A 86 -2.33 -1.64 18.96
N LEU A 87 -2.19 -2.96 19.10
CA LEU A 87 -3.26 -3.94 18.88
C LEU A 87 -3.69 -4.69 20.16
N GLY A 88 -3.10 -4.36 21.31
CA GLY A 88 -3.39 -4.94 22.62
C GLY A 88 -2.49 -6.13 22.99
N ASP A 89 -2.45 -6.45 24.29
CA ASP A 89 -1.53 -7.44 24.90
C ASP A 89 -1.58 -8.84 24.25
N GLY A 90 -2.65 -9.18 23.52
CA GLY A 90 -2.81 -10.44 22.81
C GLY A 90 -2.03 -10.57 21.49
N MET A 91 -1.41 -9.50 20.99
CA MET A 91 -0.74 -9.47 19.67
C MET A 91 0.79 -9.39 19.74
N GLY A 92 1.39 -9.78 20.87
CA GLY A 92 2.86 -9.89 21.02
C GLY A 92 3.52 -10.95 20.12
N PHE A 93 2.76 -11.85 19.51
CA PHE A 93 3.30 -12.87 18.59
C PHE A 93 3.76 -12.31 17.23
N LEU A 94 3.30 -11.10 16.87
CA LEU A 94 3.61 -10.49 15.59
C LEU A 94 4.99 -9.79 15.60
N GLU A 95 5.54 -9.53 16.78
CA GLU A 95 6.83 -8.88 16.98
C GLU A 95 7.98 -9.85 16.67
N LEU A 96 8.55 -9.71 15.48
CA LEU A 96 9.68 -10.51 15.02
C LEU A 96 10.95 -9.66 15.02
N THR A 97 11.79 -9.86 16.02
CA THR A 97 13.10 -9.20 16.15
C THR A 97 14.14 -9.95 15.33
N LEU A 98 14.61 -9.36 14.23
CA LEU A 98 15.51 -10.02 13.29
C LEU A 98 16.99 -9.79 13.64
N ILE A 99 17.36 -8.68 14.28
CA ILE A 99 18.74 -8.33 14.64
C ILE A 99 18.78 -7.63 16.01
N PRO A 100 19.44 -8.22 17.04
CA PRO A 100 19.74 -7.50 18.27
C PRO A 100 20.84 -6.45 18.03
N ASP A 101 20.68 -5.27 18.61
CA ASP A 101 21.70 -4.20 18.68
C ASP A 101 22.00 -3.44 17.38
N TYR A 102 20.96 -3.19 16.57
CA TYR A 102 21.08 -2.31 15.39
C TYR A 102 20.95 -0.84 15.79
N ARG A 103 22.02 -0.04 15.59
CA ARG A 103 21.98 1.42 15.69
C ARG A 103 21.14 1.95 14.52
N GLY A 104 19.83 2.03 14.75
CA GLY A 104 18.83 2.24 13.71
C GLY A 104 19.20 3.29 12.66
N PHE A 105 18.93 2.97 11.40
CA PHE A 105 19.24 3.86 10.28
C PHE A 105 18.21 4.98 10.21
N LEU A 106 18.45 6.10 10.91
CA LEU A 106 17.53 7.25 10.98
C LEU A 106 17.05 7.72 9.61
N LEU A 107 17.91 7.65 8.58
CA LEU A 107 17.58 8.05 7.22
C LEU A 107 16.43 7.22 6.61
N ALA A 108 16.24 5.96 7.02
CA ALA A 108 15.08 5.14 6.59
C ALA A 108 13.77 5.58 7.26
N ILE A 109 13.83 6.17 8.45
CA ILE A 109 12.67 6.61 9.21
C ILE A 109 12.20 8.01 8.77
N LEU A 110 13.11 8.87 8.30
CA LEU A 110 12.76 10.20 7.80
C LEU A 110 12.08 10.15 6.40
N PRO A 111 11.38 11.23 5.97
CA PRO A 111 10.77 11.34 4.63
C PRO A 111 11.64 10.87 3.44
N PRO A 112 12.96 11.16 3.35
CA PRO A 112 13.83 10.61 2.31
C PRO A 112 13.82 9.07 2.22
N GLY A 113 13.74 8.35 3.34
CA GLY A 113 13.67 6.89 3.35
C GLY A 113 12.42 6.34 2.67
N GLY A 114 11.29 7.05 2.79
CA GLY A 114 10.04 6.71 2.08
C GLY A 114 10.17 6.81 0.57
N PHE A 115 10.83 7.85 0.06
CA PHE A 115 11.05 8.01 -1.38
C PHE A 115 12.01 6.95 -1.95
N ILE A 116 13.06 6.60 -1.20
CA ILE A 116 13.99 5.54 -1.59
C ILE A 116 13.28 4.19 -1.64
N ALA A 117 12.51 3.85 -0.60
CA ALA A 117 11.73 2.61 -0.56
C ALA A 117 10.72 2.52 -1.72
N LEU A 118 10.00 3.62 -2.01
CA LEU A 118 9.11 3.68 -3.17
C LEU A 118 9.87 3.50 -4.49
N GLY A 119 11.03 4.13 -4.65
CA GLY A 119 11.87 3.98 -5.84
C GLY A 119 12.32 2.52 -6.06
N VAL A 120 12.74 1.85 -4.99
CA VAL A 120 13.12 0.42 -5.03
C VAL A 120 11.90 -0.46 -5.34
N LEU A 121 10.74 -0.19 -4.74
CA LEU A 121 9.51 -0.92 -5.01
C LEU A 121 9.12 -0.81 -6.50
N LEU A 122 9.18 0.40 -7.06
CA LEU A 122 8.88 0.65 -8.47
C LEU A 122 9.89 0.00 -9.40
N ALA A 123 11.19 0.05 -9.07
CA ALA A 123 12.24 -0.63 -9.82
C ALA A 123 12.02 -2.15 -9.82
N SER A 124 11.71 -2.72 -8.66
CA SER A 124 11.41 -4.15 -8.49
C SER A 124 10.19 -4.57 -9.32
N LYS A 125 9.12 -3.78 -9.27
CA LYS A 125 7.93 -4.01 -10.09
C LYS A 125 8.28 -3.95 -11.59
N ARG A 126 9.05 -2.96 -12.03
CA ARG A 126 9.47 -2.86 -13.43
C ARG A 126 10.33 -4.05 -13.88
N LEU A 127 11.22 -4.54 -13.03
CA LEU A 127 12.03 -5.73 -13.32
C LEU A 127 11.17 -6.99 -13.39
N LEU A 128 10.21 -7.14 -12.47
CA LEU A 128 9.27 -8.25 -12.47
C LEU A 128 8.38 -8.21 -13.71
N ASP A 129 7.80 -7.06 -14.05
CA ASP A 129 6.96 -6.89 -15.24
C ASP A 129 7.75 -7.20 -16.52
N ARG A 130 9.04 -6.81 -16.60
CA ARG A 130 9.94 -7.18 -17.71
C ARG A 130 10.18 -8.68 -17.79
N ARG A 131 10.40 -9.37 -16.66
CA ARG A 131 10.55 -10.83 -16.61
C ARG A 131 9.24 -11.55 -16.96
N LEU A 132 8.09 -11.05 -16.50
CA LEU A 132 6.80 -11.62 -16.86
C LEU A 132 6.47 -11.39 -18.34
N ALA A 133 6.91 -10.28 -18.93
CA ALA A 133 6.74 -10.01 -20.35
C ALA A 133 7.54 -11.00 -21.23
N THR A 134 8.76 -11.37 -20.81
CA THR A 134 9.51 -12.41 -21.54
C THR A 134 8.86 -13.78 -21.43
N TRP A 135 8.33 -14.14 -20.26
CA TRP A 135 7.55 -15.38 -20.07
C TRP A 135 6.23 -15.39 -20.86
N ARG A 136 5.51 -14.28 -20.90
CA ARG A 136 4.27 -14.12 -21.69
C ARG A 136 4.53 -14.09 -23.20
N GLY A 137 5.68 -13.57 -23.63
CA GLY A 137 6.14 -13.63 -25.01
C GLY A 137 6.40 -15.07 -25.47
N GLY A 138 7.01 -15.90 -24.61
CA GLY A 138 7.18 -17.34 -24.85
C GLY A 138 5.86 -18.10 -24.90
N ALA A 139 4.95 -17.84 -23.95
CA ALA A 139 3.62 -18.48 -23.94
C ALA A 139 2.74 -18.09 -25.15
N LYS A 140 2.87 -16.86 -25.68
CA LYS A 140 2.21 -16.47 -26.94
C LYS A 140 2.83 -17.13 -28.17
N ALA A 141 4.15 -17.30 -28.21
CA ALA A 141 4.83 -17.98 -29.32
C ALA A 141 4.48 -19.47 -29.39
N GLU A 142 4.39 -20.15 -28.24
CA GLU A 142 3.95 -21.55 -28.14
C GLU A 142 2.47 -21.72 -28.55
N GLY A 143 1.59 -20.83 -28.10
CA GLY A 143 0.18 -20.85 -28.50
C GLY A 143 -0.06 -20.57 -30.00
N GLN A 144 0.80 -19.78 -30.65
CA GLN A 144 0.69 -19.49 -32.08
C GLN A 144 1.27 -20.62 -32.96
N ALA A 145 2.29 -21.34 -32.48
CA ALA A 145 2.83 -22.53 -33.14
C ALA A 145 1.85 -23.72 -33.11
N VAL A 146 1.09 -23.91 -32.03
CA VAL A 146 0.07 -24.97 -31.93
C VAL A 146 -1.12 -24.71 -32.88
N VAL A 147 -1.51 -23.45 -33.08
CA VAL A 147 -2.61 -23.09 -34.00
C VAL A 147 -2.17 -23.18 -35.47
N ALA A 148 -0.91 -22.84 -35.78
CA ALA A 148 -0.37 -22.95 -37.15
C ALA A 148 -0.04 -24.40 -37.57
N GLY A 149 0.15 -25.31 -36.62
CA GLY A 149 0.36 -26.74 -36.90
C GLY A 149 -0.92 -27.57 -37.05
N ASN A 150 -2.10 -26.96 -36.89
CA ASN A 150 -3.40 -27.62 -36.98
C ASN A 150 -4.31 -27.02 -38.08
N ALA A 151 -3.71 -26.32 -39.05
CA ALA A 151 -4.31 -25.80 -40.29
C ALA A 151 -3.53 -26.36 -41.49
#